data_AF-E2BMS3-F1
#
_entry.id   AF-E2BMS3-F1
#
_cell.length_a   1.000
_cell.length_b   1.000
_cell.length_c   1.000
_cell.angle_alpha   90.00
_cell.angle_beta   90.00
_cell.angle_gamma   90.00
#
_symmetry.space_group_name_H-M   'P 1'
#
loop_
_entity.id
_entity.type
_entity.pdbx_description
1 polymer ?
#
loop_
_entity_poly.entity_id
_entity_poly.type
_entity_poly.pdbx_seq_one_letter_code
_entity_poly.pdbx_strand_id
1 'polypeptide(L)'
;MRLQQRQARETGICPVRRQLYTQCFDELIRQVTINCAERGLLLLRVRDEIKMTLAAYQTLYESSIAFGMRKALQAEQGKEDLINTAEELQLQKIELEKVVAELRLKFDQADRRSAELREAEEKKHMEEVQFLKKTNLQLKTQLEGIIAQKK
;
A
#
# COMPACT_ATOMS: atom_id res chain seq x y z
N MET A 1 59.32 -1.03 -9.69
CA MET A 1 58.41 -2.13 -9.25
C MET A 1 57.20 -2.19 -10.17
N ARG A 2 56.95 -3.30 -10.89
CA ARG A 2 55.83 -3.41 -11.87
C ARG A 2 54.44 -3.10 -11.26
N LEU A 3 54.25 -3.36 -9.97
CA LEU A 3 53.02 -3.03 -9.23
C LEU A 3 52.76 -1.52 -9.18
N GLN A 4 53.77 -0.70 -8.89
CA GLN A 4 53.66 0.76 -8.85
C GLN A 4 53.46 1.34 -10.25
N GLN A 5 54.19 0.83 -11.25
CA GLN A 5 54.07 1.26 -12.65
C GLN A 5 52.67 1.02 -13.22
N ARG A 6 52.03 -0.09 -12.84
CA ARG A 6 50.66 -0.43 -13.25
C ARG A 6 49.60 0.04 -12.25
N GLN A 7 49.97 0.88 -11.27
CA GLN A 7 49.07 1.47 -10.27
C GLN A 7 48.16 0.43 -9.59
N ALA A 8 48.73 -0.71 -9.20
CA ALA A 8 47.99 -1.75 -8.51
C ALA A 8 47.54 -1.28 -7.12
N ARG A 9 46.28 -1.58 -6.74
CA ARG A 9 45.75 -1.21 -5.41
C ARG A 9 46.45 -2.00 -4.31
N GLU A 10 46.74 -1.33 -3.21
CA GLU A 10 47.37 -1.92 -2.02
C GLU A 10 46.39 -2.72 -1.16
N THR A 11 45.09 -2.37 -1.19
CA THR A 11 44.03 -3.05 -0.44
C THR A 11 42.87 -3.44 -1.35
N GLY A 12 42.08 -4.42 -0.92
CA GLY A 12 40.94 -4.94 -1.67
C GLY A 12 41.28 -5.77 -2.91
N ILE A 13 40.25 -6.09 -3.69
CA ILE A 13 40.38 -6.89 -4.92
C ILE A 13 41.03 -6.02 -6.00
N CYS A 14 42.13 -6.51 -6.59
CA CYS A 14 42.85 -5.81 -7.65
C CYS A 14 43.31 -6.80 -8.75
N PRO A 15 42.82 -6.68 -9.99
CA PRO A 15 43.15 -7.61 -11.06
C PRO A 15 44.62 -7.51 -11.48
N VAL A 16 45.18 -6.30 -11.52
CA VAL A 16 46.60 -6.06 -11.86
C VAL A 16 47.52 -6.77 -10.85
N ARG A 17 47.24 -6.61 -9.55
CA ARG A 17 48.01 -7.27 -8.49
C ARG A 17 47.89 -8.79 -8.57
N ARG A 18 46.66 -9.30 -8.74
CA ARG A 18 46.40 -10.74 -8.88
C ARG A 18 47.16 -11.34 -10.05
N GLN A 19 47.16 -10.66 -11.21
CA GLN A 19 47.89 -11.09 -12.40
C GLN A 19 49.40 -11.15 -12.15
N LEU A 20 49.98 -10.09 -11.58
CA LEU A 20 51.42 -10.03 -11.32
C LEU A 20 51.86 -11.09 -10.31
N TYR A 21 51.10 -11.31 -9.23
CA TYR A 21 51.41 -12.37 -8.27
C TYR A 21 51.23 -13.77 -8.85
N THR A 22 50.26 -13.98 -9.73
CA THR A 22 50.10 -15.27 -10.44
C THR A 22 51.34 -15.56 -11.28
N GLN A 23 51.79 -14.57 -12.08
CA GLN A 23 53.01 -14.71 -12.89
C GLN A 23 54.25 -14.98 -12.03
N CYS A 24 54.43 -14.24 -10.94
CA CYS A 24 55.56 -14.45 -10.03
C CYS A 24 55.51 -15.84 -9.38
N PHE A 25 54.32 -16.32 -9.00
CA PHE A 25 54.18 -17.63 -8.38
C PHE A 25 54.44 -18.76 -9.37
N ASP A 26 54.01 -18.61 -10.63
CA ASP A 26 54.34 -19.56 -11.70
C ASP A 26 55.86 -19.63 -11.95
N GLU A 27 56.56 -18.49 -11.93
CA GLU A 27 58.02 -18.43 -12.04
C GLU A 27 58.72 -19.04 -10.82
N LEU A 28 58.20 -18.84 -9.60
CA LEU A 28 58.71 -19.50 -8.40
C LEU A 28 58.55 -21.02 -8.49
N ILE A 29 57.40 -21.51 -8.96
CA ILE A 29 57.18 -22.94 -9.20
C ILE A 29 58.21 -23.47 -10.20
N ARG A 30 58.46 -22.76 -11.31
CA ARG A 30 59.46 -23.13 -12.31
C ARG A 30 60.86 -23.27 -11.69
N GLN A 31 61.31 -22.28 -10.93
CA GLN A 31 62.63 -22.30 -10.28
C GLN A 31 62.75 -23.42 -9.23
N VAL A 32 61.71 -23.61 -8.41
CA VAL A 32 61.70 -24.69 -7.40
C VAL A 32 61.71 -26.06 -8.07
N THR A 33 61.00 -26.23 -9.19
CA THR A 33 60.96 -27.48 -9.95
C THR A 33 62.34 -27.86 -10.50
N ILE A 34 63.12 -26.88 -10.96
CA ILE A 34 64.52 -27.11 -11.40
C ILE A 34 65.37 -27.65 -10.25
N ASN A 35 65.18 -27.13 -9.03
CA ASN A 35 65.93 -27.57 -7.85
C ASN A 35 65.46 -28.94 -7.33
N CYS A 36 64.14 -29.18 -7.32
CA CYS A 36 63.51 -30.40 -6.86
C CYS A 36 62.09 -30.50 -7.44
N ALA A 37 61.89 -31.48 -8.32
CA ALA A 37 60.65 -31.61 -9.08
C ALA A 37 59.43 -31.88 -8.18
N GLU A 38 59.61 -32.65 -7.12
CA GLU A 38 58.58 -33.03 -6.16
C GLU A 38 58.02 -31.80 -5.42
N ARG A 39 58.91 -30.88 -5.01
CA ARG A 39 58.51 -29.61 -4.39
C ARG A 39 57.77 -28.71 -5.38
N GLY A 40 58.23 -28.68 -6.63
CA GLY A 40 57.55 -27.96 -7.71
C GLY A 40 56.12 -28.47 -7.92
N LEU A 41 55.96 -29.80 -7.97
CA LEU A 41 54.66 -30.46 -8.12
C LEU A 41 53.71 -30.17 -6.93
N LEU A 42 54.22 -30.15 -5.71
CA LEU A 42 53.43 -29.78 -4.53
C LEU A 42 52.92 -28.32 -4.62
N LEU A 43 53.79 -27.37 -4.96
CA LEU A 43 53.39 -25.97 -5.13
C LEU A 43 52.36 -25.78 -6.26
N LEU A 44 52.50 -26.53 -7.35
CA LEU A 44 51.54 -26.56 -8.45
C LEU A 44 50.14 -26.97 -7.96
N ARG A 45 50.06 -28.05 -7.17
CA ARG A 45 48.79 -28.53 -6.61
C ARG A 45 48.15 -27.52 -5.67
N VAL A 46 48.93 -26.93 -4.76
CA VAL A 46 48.45 -25.88 -3.85
C VAL A 46 47.93 -24.67 -4.62
N ARG A 47 48.63 -24.25 -5.69
CA ARG A 47 48.17 -23.16 -6.57
C ARG A 47 46.79 -23.46 -7.16
N ASP A 48 46.61 -24.67 -7.68
CA ASP A 48 45.40 -25.04 -8.39
C ASP A 48 44.21 -25.22 -7.44
N GLU A 49 44.45 -25.73 -6.23
CA GLU A 49 43.46 -25.77 -5.15
C GLU A 49 43.00 -24.37 -4.73
N ILE A 50 43.92 -23.42 -4.54
CA ILE A 50 43.59 -22.02 -4.22
C ILE A 50 42.81 -21.36 -5.37
N LYS A 51 43.17 -21.64 -6.63
CA LYS A 51 42.43 -21.13 -7.81
C LYS A 51 41.00 -21.66 -7.82
N MET A 52 40.80 -22.96 -7.59
CA MET A 52 39.48 -23.59 -7.54
C MET A 52 38.64 -23.01 -6.39
N THR A 53 39.23 -22.86 -5.21
CA THR A 53 38.57 -22.27 -4.04
C THR A 53 38.14 -20.83 -4.29
N LEU A 54 39.00 -20.02 -4.92
CA LEU A 54 38.64 -18.64 -5.25
C LEU A 54 37.50 -18.57 -6.28
N ALA A 55 37.52 -19.44 -7.29
CA ALA A 55 36.43 -19.52 -8.28
C ALA A 55 35.09 -19.87 -7.61
N ALA A 56 35.09 -20.83 -6.69
CA ALA A 56 33.90 -21.18 -5.91
C ALA A 56 33.37 -19.99 -5.08
N TYR A 57 34.26 -19.26 -4.40
CA TYR A 57 33.86 -18.04 -3.67
C TYR A 57 33.32 -16.94 -4.59
N GLN A 58 33.89 -16.78 -5.79
CA GLN A 58 33.38 -15.81 -6.76
C GLN A 58 31.96 -16.17 -7.19
N THR A 59 31.70 -17.44 -7.55
CA THR A 59 30.36 -17.91 -7.93
C THR A 59 29.35 -17.72 -6.78
N LEU A 60 29.76 -18.00 -5.54
CA LEU A 60 28.90 -17.81 -4.36
C LEU A 60 28.57 -16.33 -4.13
N TYR A 61 29.55 -15.45 -4.30
CA TYR A 61 29.38 -14.00 -4.17
C TYR A 61 28.43 -13.45 -5.24
N GLU A 62 28.64 -13.83 -6.50
CA GLU A 62 27.75 -13.47 -7.63
C GLU A 62 26.31 -13.96 -7.38
N SER A 63 26.16 -15.19 -6.89
CA SER A 63 24.85 -15.76 -6.54
C SER A 63 24.17 -14.99 -5.40
N SER A 64 24.95 -14.55 -4.41
CA SER A 64 24.46 -13.79 -3.26
C SER A 64 23.98 -12.39 -3.68
N ILE A 65 24.72 -11.71 -4.57
CA ILE A 65 24.27 -10.43 -5.16
C ILE A 65 22.98 -10.63 -5.94
N ALA A 66 22.93 -11.64 -6.81
CA ALA A 66 21.74 -11.92 -7.62
C ALA A 66 20.51 -12.26 -6.75
N PHE A 67 20.71 -12.94 -5.62
CA PHE A 67 19.65 -13.17 -4.64
C PHE A 67 19.16 -11.86 -4.03
N GLY A 68 20.07 -11.00 -3.56
CA GLY A 68 19.72 -9.69 -2.98
C GLY A 68 18.94 -8.81 -3.95
N MET A 69 19.38 -8.73 -5.21
CA MET A 69 18.69 -7.97 -6.26
C MET A 69 17.27 -8.51 -6.52
N ARG A 70 17.10 -9.84 -6.63
CA ARG A 70 15.78 -10.44 -6.82
C ARG A 70 14.85 -10.15 -5.66
N LYS A 71 15.35 -10.19 -4.42
CA LYS A 71 14.54 -9.88 -3.24
C LYS A 71 14.13 -8.42 -3.17
N ALA A 72 15.02 -7.49 -3.53
CA ALA A 72 14.68 -6.08 -3.63
C ALA A 72 13.59 -5.83 -4.69
N LEU A 73 13.72 -6.44 -5.87
CA LEU A 73 12.71 -6.33 -6.93
C LEU A 73 11.37 -6.94 -6.51
N GLN A 74 11.39 -8.11 -5.88
CA GLN A 74 10.18 -8.78 -5.36
C GLN A 74 9.45 -7.91 -4.33
N ALA A 75 10.18 -7.13 -3.51
CA ALA A 75 9.58 -6.26 -2.51
C ALA A 75 8.89 -5.02 -3.11
N GLU A 76 9.40 -4.52 -4.24
CA GLU A 76 8.79 -3.39 -4.95
C GLU A 76 7.65 -3.83 -5.90
N GLN A 77 7.61 -5.10 -6.28
CA GLN A 77 6.57 -5.63 -7.17
C GLN A 77 5.17 -5.51 -6.53
N GLY A 78 4.24 -4.88 -7.25
CA GLY A 78 2.85 -4.71 -6.83
C GLY A 78 2.63 -3.58 -5.81
N LYS A 79 3.69 -2.91 -5.35
CA LYS A 79 3.58 -1.74 -4.47
C LYS A 79 2.89 -0.58 -5.16
N GLU A 80 3.24 -0.32 -6.42
CA GLU A 80 2.62 0.74 -7.23
C GLU A 80 1.13 0.50 -7.44
N ASP A 81 0.74 -0.74 -7.80
CA ASP A 81 -0.66 -1.13 -7.95
C ASP A 81 -1.44 -0.90 -6.65
N LEU A 82 -0.88 -1.30 -5.50
CA LEU A 82 -1.49 -1.08 -4.18
C LEU A 82 -1.63 0.40 -3.84
N ILE A 83 -0.63 1.23 -4.15
CA ILE A 83 -0.68 2.68 -3.94
C ILE A 83 -1.80 3.28 -4.79
N ASN A 84 -1.86 2.95 -6.09
CA ASN A 84 -2.90 3.43 -6.99
C ASN A 84 -4.31 3.03 -6.51
N THR A 85 -4.46 1.77 -6.09
CA THR A 85 -5.75 1.28 -5.57
C THR A 85 -6.14 1.99 -4.27
N ALA A 86 -5.18 2.28 -3.39
CA ALA A 86 -5.43 3.00 -2.16
C ALA A 86 -5.87 4.45 -2.42
N GLU A 87 -5.23 5.14 -3.38
CA GLU A 87 -5.62 6.49 -3.79
C GLU A 87 -7.02 6.52 -4.39
N GLU A 88 -7.35 5.58 -5.27
CA GLU A 88 -8.69 5.46 -5.85
C GLU A 88 -9.76 5.23 -4.78
N LEU A 89 -9.52 4.31 -3.84
CA LEU A 89 -10.44 4.03 -2.74
C LEU A 89 -10.60 5.24 -1.80
N GLN A 90 -9.54 6.03 -1.59
CA GLN A 90 -9.63 7.27 -0.80
C GLN A 90 -10.52 8.30 -1.48
N LEU A 91 -10.40 8.48 -2.80
CA LEU A 91 -11.26 9.38 -3.57
C LEU A 91 -12.72 8.93 -3.52
N GLN A 92 -12.98 7.65 -3.77
CA GLN A 92 -14.32 7.07 -3.70
C GLN A 92 -14.95 7.25 -2.32
N LYS A 93 -14.16 7.06 -1.25
CA LYS A 93 -14.62 7.30 0.12
C LYS A 93 -15.07 8.75 0.32
N ILE A 94 -14.27 9.72 -0.12
CA ILE A 94 -14.59 11.15 0.02
C ILE A 94 -15.86 11.50 -0.76
N GLU A 95 -16.02 10.97 -1.97
CA GLU A 95 -17.23 11.17 -2.77
C GLU A 95 -18.47 10.58 -2.09
N LEU A 96 -18.38 9.34 -1.60
CA LEU A 96 -19.47 8.70 -0.87
C LEU A 96 -19.83 9.46 0.41
N GLU A 97 -18.86 9.98 1.15
CA GLU A 97 -19.10 10.80 2.34
C GLU A 97 -19.88 12.08 1.99
N LYS A 98 -19.56 12.74 0.87
CA LYS A 98 -20.32 13.89 0.37
C LYS A 98 -21.76 13.52 0.03
N VAL A 99 -21.95 12.42 -0.71
CA VAL A 99 -23.29 11.94 -1.09
C VAL A 99 -24.12 11.60 0.15
N VAL A 100 -23.52 10.96 1.16
CA VAL A 100 -24.20 10.66 2.43
C VAL A 100 -24.60 11.95 3.14
N ALA A 101 -23.72 12.96 3.20
CA ALA A 101 -24.05 14.24 3.82
C ALA A 101 -25.20 14.95 3.09
N GLU A 102 -25.19 14.97 1.76
CA GLU A 102 -26.27 15.56 0.96
C GLU A 102 -27.61 14.84 1.15
N LEU A 103 -27.61 13.51 1.16
CA LEU A 103 -28.82 12.71 1.35
C LEU A 103 -29.39 12.90 2.76
N ARG A 104 -28.53 12.98 3.79
CA ARG A 104 -28.96 13.29 5.16
C ARG A 104 -29.62 14.67 5.24
N LEU A 105 -29.03 15.69 4.61
CA LEU A 105 -29.64 17.02 4.58
C LEU A 105 -31.00 17.02 3.87
N LYS A 106 -31.12 16.32 2.74
CA LYS A 106 -32.40 16.18 2.02
C LYS A 106 -33.46 15.46 2.87
N PHE A 107 -33.05 14.39 3.56
CA PHE A 107 -33.91 13.65 4.47
C PHE A 107 -34.42 14.53 5.60
N ASP A 108 -33.53 15.23 6.31
CA ASP A 108 -33.90 16.10 7.43
C ASP A 108 -34.85 17.24 6.99
N GLN A 109 -34.65 17.79 5.80
CA GLN A 109 -35.54 18.81 5.25
C GLN A 109 -36.93 18.25 4.91
N ALA A 110 -36.99 17.05 4.33
CA ALA A 110 -38.25 16.40 4.00
C ALA A 110 -39.03 16.01 5.25
N ASP A 111 -38.34 15.49 6.27
CA ASP A 111 -38.93 15.09 7.54
C ASP A 111 -39.53 16.30 8.28
N ARG A 112 -38.80 17.42 8.35
CA ARG A 112 -39.33 18.68 8.91
C ARG A 112 -40.56 19.19 8.17
N ARG A 113 -40.53 19.22 6.83
CA ARG A 113 -41.70 19.64 6.04
C ARG A 113 -42.90 18.71 6.26
N SER A 114 -42.66 17.41 6.36
CA SER A 114 -43.74 16.45 6.63
C SER A 114 -44.32 16.64 8.02
N ALA A 115 -43.49 16.91 9.03
CA ALA A 115 -43.93 17.19 10.39
C ALA A 115 -44.76 18.49 10.46
N GLU A 116 -44.30 19.56 9.81
CA GLU A 116 -45.01 20.85 9.73
C GLU A 116 -46.37 20.71 9.03
N LEU A 117 -46.42 19.99 7.89
CA LEU A 117 -47.67 19.72 7.17
C LEU A 117 -48.66 18.93 8.03
N ARG A 118 -48.17 17.89 8.71
CA ARG A 118 -49.00 17.08 9.61
C ARG A 118 -49.54 17.89 10.77
N GLU A 119 -48.72 18.72 11.41
CA GLU A 119 -49.17 19.61 12.49
C GLU A 119 -50.22 20.63 12.00
N ALA A 120 -50.04 21.18 10.79
CA ALA A 120 -50.99 22.11 10.19
C ALA A 120 -52.34 21.43 9.84
N GLU A 121 -52.30 20.20 9.31
CA GLU A 121 -53.50 19.40 9.04
C GLU A 121 -54.22 19.02 10.33
N GLU A 122 -53.50 18.60 11.38
CA GLU A 122 -54.07 18.28 12.69
C GLU A 122 -54.74 19.51 13.32
N LYS A 123 -54.13 20.71 13.21
CA LYS A 123 -54.74 21.96 13.67
C LYS A 123 -56.01 22.31 12.90
N LYS A 124 -55.97 22.28 11.56
CA LYS A 124 -57.16 22.54 10.71
C LYS A 124 -58.29 21.58 11.04
N HIS A 125 -57.99 20.29 11.15
CA HIS A 125 -58.99 19.28 11.47
C HIS A 125 -59.58 19.50 12.87
N MET A 126 -58.77 19.86 13.86
CA MET A 126 -59.25 20.20 15.20
C MET A 126 -60.18 21.42 15.19
N GLU A 127 -59.83 22.48 14.44
CA GLU A 127 -60.66 23.67 14.27
C GLU A 127 -62.01 23.35 13.60
N GLU A 128 -61.99 22.55 12.52
CA GLU A 128 -63.20 22.07 11.83
C GLU A 128 -64.09 21.25 12.76
N VAL A 129 -63.52 20.31 13.52
CA VAL A 129 -64.27 19.51 14.50
C VAL A 129 -64.88 20.41 15.58
N GLN A 130 -64.16 21.41 16.08
CA GLN A 130 -64.70 22.36 17.05
C GLN A 130 -65.82 23.22 16.47
N PHE A 131 -65.67 23.70 15.24
CA PHE A 131 -66.71 24.46 14.53
C PHE A 131 -67.97 23.60 14.35
N LEU A 132 -67.83 22.40 13.79
CA LEU A 132 -68.95 21.48 13.60
C LEU A 132 -69.65 21.12 14.91
N LYS A 133 -68.91 20.92 16.00
CA LYS A 133 -69.49 20.71 17.34
C LYS A 133 -70.34 21.91 17.79
N LYS A 134 -69.86 23.15 17.62
CA LYS A 134 -70.61 24.37 17.95
C LYS A 134 -71.87 24.51 17.09
N THR A 135 -71.76 24.28 15.77
CA THR A 135 -72.91 24.34 14.85
C THR A 135 -73.94 23.27 15.18
N ASN A 136 -73.52 22.05 15.47
CA ASN A 136 -74.42 20.96 15.85
C ASN A 136 -75.17 21.30 17.15
N LEU A 137 -74.48 21.89 18.13
CA LEU A 137 -75.11 22.37 19.36
C LEU A 137 -76.16 23.45 19.07
N GLN A 138 -75.82 24.48 18.28
CA GLN A 138 -76.75 25.54 17.91
C GLN A 138 -77.98 25.02 17.15
N LEU A 139 -77.79 24.11 16.20
CA LEU A 139 -78.87 23.47 15.45
C LEU A 139 -79.78 22.63 16.36
N LYS A 140 -79.21 21.91 17.34
CA LYS A 140 -80.00 21.23 18.38
C LYS A 140 -80.85 22.21 19.17
N THR A 141 -80.29 23.33 19.62
CA THR A 141 -81.04 24.34 20.38
C THR A 141 -82.16 24.97 19.55
N GLN A 142 -81.90 25.23 18.25
CA GLN A 142 -82.92 25.72 17.32
C GLN A 142 -84.04 24.70 17.10
N LEU A 143 -83.71 23.42 16.91
CA LEU A 143 -84.69 22.35 16.80
C LEU A 143 -85.54 22.20 18.06
N GLU A 144 -84.93 22.24 19.24
CA GLU A 144 -85.63 22.23 20.53
C GLU A 144 -86.59 23.43 20.65
N GLY A 145 -86.18 24.62 20.20
CA GLY A 145 -87.02 25.81 20.14
C GLY A 145 -88.22 25.67 19.18
N ILE A 146 -88.01 25.10 17.99
CA ILE A 146 -89.07 24.85 16.99
C ILE A 146 -90.06 23.79 17.51
N ILE A 147 -89.57 22.76 18.20
CA ILE A 147 -90.40 21.72 18.82
C ILE A 147 -91.23 22.32 19.97
N ALA A 148 -90.65 23.23 20.76
CA ALA A 148 -91.35 23.93 21.84
C ALA A 148 -92.44 24.90 21.34
N GLN A 149 -92.29 25.49 20.15
CA GLN A 149 -93.32 26.35 19.52
C GLN A 149 -94.49 25.59 18.88
N LYS A 150 -94.39 24.26 18.70
CA LYS A 150 -95.45 23.40 18.14
C LYS A 150 -96.35 22.72 19.17
N LYS A 151 -96.14 23.00 20.47
CA LYS A 151 -97.06 22.66 21.56
C LYS A 151 -97.90 23.88 21.92
#